data_AF-A0A0R1V9X2-F1
#
_entry.id   AF-A0A0R1V9X2-F1
#
_cell.length_a   1.000
_cell.length_b   1.000
_cell.length_c   1.000
_cell.angle_alpha   90.00
_cell.angle_beta   90.00
_cell.angle_gamma   90.00
#
_symmetry.space_group_name_H-M   'P 1'
#
loop_
_entity.id
_entity.type
_entity.pdbx_description
1 polymer ?
#
loop_
_entity_poly.entity_id
_entity_poly.type
_entity_poly.pdbx_seq_one_letter_code
_entity_poly.pdbx_strand_id
1 'polypeptide(L)'
;MIILRLLIIYSGKNAHQFVFNWLASPGTLIIVATFIGGFIQGESLKDMLKILWNVIKGLWKTIITICSIVALAKVMGYSGMTSSLSVTLVRIMDPVYPLIAPLIGALGTFITGTDTSANVLFGNLQLSAAKTLDVSSNWVVASNMVGATAGKMISP
;
A
#
# COMPACT_ATOMS: atom_id res chain seq x y z
N MET A 1 -6.77 19.69 17.93
CA MET A 1 -7.69 20.70 17.39
C MET A 1 -7.26 21.06 15.98
N ILE A 2 -7.66 20.25 14.99
CA ILE A 2 -7.60 20.63 13.56
C ILE A 2 -8.97 20.25 12.99
N ILE A 3 -9.68 21.26 12.49
CA ILE A 3 -11.09 21.20 12.10
C ILE A 3 -11.21 20.33 10.84
N LEU A 4 -11.55 19.06 11.04
CA LEU A 4 -11.95 18.11 10.00
C LEU A 4 -13.33 18.52 9.50
N ARG A 5 -13.38 19.32 8.43
CA ARG A 5 -14.64 19.78 7.83
C ARG A 5 -15.35 18.57 7.22
N LEU A 6 -16.35 18.05 7.94
CA LEU A 6 -17.29 17.03 7.48
C LEU A 6 -18.09 17.63 6.32
N LEU A 7 -17.75 17.27 5.08
CA LEU A 7 -18.53 17.65 3.91
C LEU A 7 -19.45 16.48 3.58
N ILE A 8 -20.76 16.70 3.77
CA ILE A 8 -21.80 15.77 3.33
C ILE A 8 -21.96 15.98 1.82
N ILE A 9 -21.23 15.20 1.03
CA ILE A 9 -21.26 15.28 -0.44
C ILE A 9 -22.56 14.68 -1.01
N TYR A 10 -23.28 13.87 -0.22
CA TYR A 10 -24.51 13.20 -0.62
C TYR A 10 -25.54 13.21 0.52
N SER A 11 -26.78 13.64 0.25
CA SER A 11 -27.88 13.73 1.23
C SER A 11 -28.96 12.66 1.04
N GLY A 12 -28.58 11.46 0.57
CA GLY A 12 -29.49 10.31 0.38
C GLY A 12 -29.27 9.21 1.43
N LYS A 13 -30.14 8.17 1.42
CA LYS A 13 -30.04 7.00 2.31
C LYS A 13 -28.70 6.29 2.04
N ASN A 14 -27.82 6.20 3.05
CA ASN A 14 -26.39 5.79 3.00
C ASN A 14 -25.37 6.90 2.64
N ALA A 15 -25.60 8.13 3.09
CA ALA A 15 -24.60 9.19 3.03
C ALA A 15 -23.36 8.86 3.88
N HIS A 16 -22.22 8.59 3.22
CA HIS A 16 -20.93 8.48 3.90
C HIS A 16 -20.36 9.87 4.18
N GLN A 17 -19.95 10.12 5.44
CA GLN A 17 -19.29 11.36 5.83
C GLN A 17 -17.90 11.41 5.20
N PHE A 18 -17.67 12.37 4.29
CA PHE A 18 -16.35 12.58 3.70
C PHE A 18 -15.57 13.58 4.55
N VAL A 19 -14.57 13.07 5.27
CA VAL A 19 -13.68 13.89 6.08
C VAL A 19 -12.49 14.31 5.22
N PHE A 20 -12.46 15.58 4.81
CA PHE A 20 -11.32 16.13 4.06
C PHE A 20 -10.12 16.37 4.99
N ASN A 21 -9.26 15.35 5.10
CA ASN A 21 -8.05 15.42 5.92
C ASN A 21 -6.81 15.77 5.09
N TRP A 22 -6.80 16.95 4.45
CA TRP A 22 -5.72 17.37 3.56
C TRP A 22 -4.36 17.46 4.27
N LEU A 23 -4.32 17.92 5.52
CA LEU A 23 -3.07 18.15 6.25
C LEU A 23 -2.45 16.88 6.86
N ALA A 24 -3.25 15.88 7.20
CA ALA A 24 -2.72 14.65 7.79
C ALA A 24 -2.34 13.59 6.74
N SER A 25 -2.59 13.86 5.46
CA SER A 25 -2.12 12.98 4.39
C SER A 25 -0.60 13.06 4.27
N PRO A 26 0.13 11.93 4.33
CA PRO A 26 1.59 11.91 4.19
C PRO A 26 2.08 12.61 2.91
N GLY A 27 1.32 12.50 1.81
CA GLY A 27 1.67 13.12 0.54
C GLY A 27 1.67 14.65 0.58
N THR A 28 0.68 15.25 1.24
CA THR A 28 0.63 16.72 1.39
C THR A 28 1.80 17.22 2.23
N LEU A 29 2.15 16.49 3.29
CA LEU A 29 3.29 16.84 4.14
C LEU A 29 4.61 16.77 3.37
N ILE A 30 4.79 15.76 2.51
CA ILE A 30 5.98 15.64 1.65
C ILE A 30 6.09 16.82 0.68
N ILE A 31 4.98 17.23 0.05
CA ILE A 31 4.97 18.39 -0.86
C ILE A 31 5.36 19.67 -0.11
N VAL A 32 4.77 19.90 1.06
CA VAL A 32 5.07 21.07 1.90
C VAL A 32 6.54 21.06 2.32
N ALA A 33 7.04 19.92 2.82
CA ALA A 33 8.44 19.75 3.19
C ALA A 33 9.39 19.96 2.02
N THR A 34 9.01 19.54 0.80
CA THR A 34 9.81 19.74 -0.41
C THR A 34 9.95 21.22 -0.75
N PHE A 35 8.87 22.01 -0.68
CA PHE A 35 8.94 23.46 -0.91
C PHE A 35 9.75 24.18 0.16
N ILE A 36 9.52 23.87 1.44
CA ILE A 36 10.28 24.46 2.54
C ILE A 36 11.77 24.12 2.40
N GLY A 37 12.09 22.84 2.18
CA GLY A 37 13.46 22.37 1.98
C GLY A 37 14.14 23.02 0.78
N GLY A 38 13.46 23.08 -0.37
CA GLY A 38 13.99 23.71 -1.58
C GLY A 38 14.26 25.21 -1.41
N PHE A 39 13.37 25.95 -0.74
CA PHE A 39 13.60 27.37 -0.46
C PHE A 39 14.75 27.60 0.52
N ILE A 40 14.88 26.76 1.55
CA ILE A 40 16.03 26.81 2.48
C ILE A 40 17.34 26.53 1.73
N GLN A 41 17.30 25.64 0.74
CA GLN A 41 18.46 25.26 -0.07
C GLN A 41 18.80 26.29 -1.17
N GLY A 42 17.97 27.33 -1.35
CA GLY A 42 18.17 28.39 -2.33
C GLY A 42 17.75 28.03 -3.76
N GLU A 43 17.01 26.94 -3.93
CA GLU A 43 16.57 26.46 -5.24
C GLU A 43 15.42 27.33 -5.80
N SER A 44 15.43 27.55 -7.11
CA SER A 44 14.37 28.29 -7.77
C SER A 44 13.13 27.41 -7.98
N LEU A 45 11.93 27.99 -7.90
CA LEU A 45 10.67 27.27 -8.17
C LEU A 45 10.67 26.58 -9.55
N LYS A 46 11.35 27.18 -10.54
CA LYS A 46 11.46 26.62 -11.89
C LYS A 46 12.27 25.33 -11.89
N ASP A 47 13.37 25.27 -11.15
CA ASP A 47 14.24 24.10 -11.07
C ASP A 47 13.55 22.97 -10.30
N MET A 48 12.84 23.29 -9.22
CA MET A 48 12.04 22.32 -8.47
C MET A 48 10.96 21.67 -9.35
N LEU A 49 10.22 22.48 -10.13
CA LEU A 49 9.21 21.97 -11.06
C LEU A 49 9.82 21.17 -12.22
N LYS A 50 11.01 21.56 -12.70
CA LYS A 50 11.75 20.81 -13.72
C LYS A 50 12.17 19.43 -13.22
N ILE A 51 12.66 19.35 -11.98
CA ILE A 51 13.00 18.07 -11.32
C ILE A 51 11.76 17.19 -11.21
N LEU A 52 10.64 17.75 -10.72
CA LEU A 52 9.37 17.03 -10.62
C LEU A 52 8.96 16.44 -11.98
N TRP A 53 9.04 17.23 -13.04
CA TRP A 53 8.68 16.79 -14.38
C TRP A 53 9.59 15.67 -14.91
N ASN A 54 10.90 15.77 -14.65
CA ASN A 54 11.85 14.73 -15.02
C ASN A 54 11.58 13.42 -14.28
N VAL A 55 11.23 13.48 -13.00
CA VAL A 55 10.84 12.31 -12.21
C VAL A 55 9.56 11.68 -12.75
N ILE A 56 8.52 12.48 -13.02
CA ILE A 56 7.26 11.97 -13.60
C ILE A 56 7.52 11.24 -14.91
N LYS A 57 8.33 11.82 -15.80
CA LYS A 57 8.73 11.18 -17.05
C LYS A 57 9.53 9.89 -16.83
N GLY A 58 10.42 9.86 -15.84
CA GLY A 58 11.23 8.69 -15.52
C GLY A 58 10.41 7.51 -14.98
N LEU A 59 9.26 7.76 -14.36
CA LEU A 59 8.42 6.75 -13.71
C LEU A 59 7.43 6.04 -14.62
N TRP A 60 7.39 6.35 -15.92
CA TRP A 60 6.37 5.81 -16.84
C TRP A 60 6.31 4.26 -16.85
N LYS A 61 7.47 3.59 -16.79
CA LYS A 61 7.53 2.11 -16.73
C LYS A 61 6.96 1.61 -15.40
N THR A 62 7.33 2.24 -14.30
CA THR A 62 6.83 1.91 -12.96
C THR A 62 5.31 2.08 -12.87
N ILE A 63 4.74 3.11 -13.49
CA ILE A 63 3.29 3.31 -13.55
C ILE A 63 2.60 2.12 -14.21
N ILE A 64 3.10 1.66 -15.36
CA ILE A 64 2.54 0.50 -16.06
C ILE A 64 2.58 -0.75 -15.17
N THR A 65 3.71 -1.01 -14.52
CA THR A 65 3.87 -2.16 -13.62
C THR A 65 2.89 -2.10 -12.45
N ILE A 66 2.78 -0.95 -11.77
CA ILE A 66 1.86 -0.78 -10.64
C ILE A 66 0.40 -0.96 -11.10
N CYS A 67 0.02 -0.36 -12.23
CA CYS A 67 -1.34 -0.52 -12.78
C CYS A 67 -1.67 -1.99 -13.07
N SER A 68 -0.75 -2.73 -13.70
CA SER A 68 -0.92 -4.16 -13.98
C SER A 68 -1.06 -5.00 -12.71
N ILE A 69 -0.24 -4.71 -11.70
CA ILE A 69 -0.29 -5.39 -10.39
C ILE A 69 -1.59 -5.08 -9.64
N VAL A 70 -2.03 -3.82 -9.63
CA VAL A 70 -3.31 -3.43 -9.03
C VAL A 70 -4.48 -4.10 -9.75
N ALA A 71 -4.45 -4.14 -11.09
CA ALA A 71 -5.46 -4.82 -11.88
C ALA A 71 -5.52 -6.31 -11.54
N LEU A 72 -4.37 -6.99 -11.49
CA LEU A 72 -4.27 -8.39 -11.08
C LEU A 72 -4.82 -8.61 -9.66
N ALA A 73 -4.41 -7.79 -8.69
CA ALA A 73 -4.90 -7.88 -7.32
C ALA A 73 -6.43 -7.72 -7.23
N LYS A 74 -7.01 -6.83 -8.03
CA LYS A 74 -8.46 -6.66 -8.13
C LYS A 74 -9.14 -7.87 -8.75
N VAL A 75 -8.59 -8.43 -9.83
CA VAL A 75 -9.10 -9.67 -10.45
C VAL A 75 -9.04 -10.84 -9.47
N MET A 76 -7.95 -11.00 -8.73
CA MET A 76 -7.82 -12.03 -7.68
C MET A 76 -8.88 -11.87 -6.57
N GLY A 77 -9.17 -10.62 -6.18
CA GLY A 77 -10.22 -10.32 -5.23
C GLY A 77 -11.62 -10.65 -5.75
N TYR A 78 -11.97 -10.19 -6.96
CA TYR A 78 -13.30 -10.38 -7.54
C TYR A 78 -13.59 -11.81 -7.97
N SER A 79 -12.57 -12.55 -8.41
CA SER A 79 -12.70 -13.98 -8.76
C SER A 79 -12.78 -14.90 -7.55
N GLY A 80 -12.65 -14.37 -6.32
CA GLY A 80 -12.62 -15.17 -5.10
C GLY A 80 -11.31 -15.93 -4.88
N MET A 81 -10.33 -15.81 -5.78
CA MET A 81 -9.04 -16.50 -5.69
C MET A 81 -8.30 -16.17 -4.40
N THR A 82 -8.32 -14.90 -3.96
CA THR A 82 -7.72 -14.49 -2.67
C THR A 82 -8.33 -15.22 -1.48
N SER A 83 -9.65 -15.47 -1.50
CA SER A 83 -10.36 -16.17 -0.43
C SER A 83 -10.03 -17.66 -0.42
N SER A 84 -10.06 -18.31 -1.59
CA SER A 84 -9.70 -19.74 -1.70
C SER A 84 -8.26 -19.99 -1.26
N LEU A 85 -7.33 -19.11 -1.63
CA LEU A 85 -5.92 -19.23 -1.27
C LEU A 85 -5.73 -19.00 0.24
N SER A 86 -6.44 -18.05 0.83
CA SER A 86 -6.36 -17.82 2.28
C SER A 86 -6.86 -19.03 3.05
N VAL A 87 -8.06 -19.55 2.75
CA VAL A 87 -8.61 -20.73 3.43
C VAL A 87 -7.68 -21.94 3.31
N THR A 88 -7.11 -22.16 2.13
CA THR A 88 -6.20 -23.30 1.90
C THR A 88 -4.90 -23.15 2.70
N LEU A 89 -4.28 -21.97 2.67
CA LEU A 89 -3.05 -21.70 3.42
C LEU A 89 -3.26 -21.83 4.93
N VAL A 90 -4.36 -21.26 5.42
CA VAL A 90 -4.77 -21.36 6.82
C VAL A 90 -4.95 -22.83 7.21
N ARG A 91 -5.69 -23.61 6.42
CA ARG A 91 -5.93 -25.03 6.72
C ARG A 91 -4.65 -25.87 6.78
N ILE A 92 -3.64 -25.54 5.98
CA ILE A 92 -2.36 -26.27 5.94
C ILE A 92 -1.44 -25.82 7.08
N MET A 93 -1.52 -24.55 7.48
CA MET A 93 -0.53 -23.90 8.35
C MET A 93 -1.06 -23.51 9.73
N ASP A 94 -2.32 -23.75 10.05
CA ASP A 94 -2.88 -23.49 11.39
C ASP A 94 -2.14 -24.37 12.43
N PRO A 95 -1.58 -23.83 13.55
CA PRO A 95 -1.60 -22.46 14.10
C PRO A 95 -0.35 -21.59 13.79
N VAL A 96 0.54 -22.05 12.93
CA VAL A 96 1.85 -21.47 12.64
C VAL A 96 1.80 -20.32 11.61
N TYR A 97 0.64 -20.07 10.99
CA TYR A 97 0.47 -19.09 9.92
C TYR A 97 1.04 -17.68 10.22
N PRO A 98 0.89 -17.09 11.43
CA PRO A 98 1.47 -15.78 11.74
C PRO A 98 3.00 -15.71 11.58
N LEU A 99 3.71 -16.84 11.74
CA LEU A 99 5.16 -16.93 11.51
C LEU A 99 5.51 -17.05 10.01
N ILE A 100 4.57 -17.52 9.19
CA ILE A 100 4.74 -17.66 7.74
C ILE A 100 4.33 -16.38 6.98
N ALA A 101 3.45 -15.56 7.56
CA ALA A 101 3.04 -14.27 6.96
C ALA A 101 4.23 -13.38 6.53
N PRO A 102 5.32 -13.22 7.31
CA PRO A 102 6.52 -12.53 6.86
C PRO A 102 7.22 -13.19 5.67
N LEU A 103 7.28 -14.53 5.63
CA LEU A 103 7.90 -15.26 4.51
C LEU A 103 7.15 -15.01 3.20
N ILE A 104 5.82 -15.00 3.23
CA ILE A 104 5.00 -14.69 2.06
C ILE A 104 5.26 -13.25 1.60
N GLY A 105 5.35 -12.28 2.52
CA GLY A 105 5.69 -10.90 2.19
C GLY A 105 7.09 -10.77 1.57
N ALA A 106 8.07 -11.49 2.14
CA ALA A 106 9.44 -11.52 1.65
C ALA A 106 9.53 -12.12 0.24
N LEU A 107 8.85 -13.25 0.00
CA LEU A 107 8.77 -13.88 -1.32
C LEU A 107 8.10 -12.97 -2.34
N GLY A 108 6.99 -12.34 -1.96
CA GLY A 108 6.30 -11.40 -2.83
C GLY A 108 7.21 -10.25 -3.27
N THR A 109 7.96 -9.69 -2.34
CA THR A 109 8.86 -8.55 -2.63
C THR A 109 10.14 -8.97 -3.33
N PHE A 110 10.65 -10.17 -3.05
CA PHE A 110 11.78 -10.76 -3.77
C PHE A 110 11.47 -10.91 -5.28
N ILE A 111 10.24 -11.34 -5.60
CA ILE A 111 9.80 -11.52 -7.00
C ILE A 111 9.47 -10.17 -7.66
N THR A 112 8.83 -9.24 -6.95
CA THR A 112 8.37 -7.97 -7.54
C THR A 112 9.40 -6.84 -7.48
N GLY A 113 10.42 -6.95 -6.63
CA GLY A 113 11.42 -5.90 -6.35
C GLY A 113 10.88 -4.65 -5.65
N THR A 114 9.63 -4.67 -5.17
CA THR A 114 8.97 -3.48 -4.59
C THR A 114 7.90 -3.84 -3.56
N ASP A 115 8.12 -3.38 -2.32
CA ASP A 115 7.22 -3.56 -1.17
C ASP A 115 5.79 -3.11 -1.49
N THR A 116 5.65 -1.99 -2.19
CA THR A 116 4.34 -1.43 -2.53
C THR A 116 3.54 -2.40 -3.40
N SER A 117 4.17 -2.96 -4.43
CA SER A 117 3.45 -3.83 -5.36
C SER A 117 3.19 -5.21 -4.76
N ALA A 118 4.13 -5.74 -3.97
CA ALA A 118 3.95 -6.98 -3.22
C ALA A 118 2.78 -6.86 -2.23
N ASN A 119 2.69 -5.74 -1.51
CA ASN A 119 1.59 -5.52 -0.56
C ASN A 119 0.25 -5.27 -1.25
N VAL A 120 0.23 -4.69 -2.45
CA VAL A 120 -1.00 -4.60 -3.26
C VAL A 120 -1.51 -5.99 -3.64
N LEU A 121 -0.62 -6.92 -4.01
CA LEU A 121 -0.98 -8.29 -4.39
C LEU A 121 -1.36 -9.16 -3.19
N PHE A 122 -0.50 -9.21 -2.17
CA PHE A 122 -0.61 -10.15 -1.06
C PHE A 122 -1.22 -9.56 0.21
N GLY A 123 -1.33 -8.24 0.35
CA GLY A 123 -1.90 -7.63 1.56
C GLY A 123 -3.36 -8.05 1.79
N ASN A 124 -4.17 -8.13 0.74
CA ASN A 124 -5.54 -8.63 0.83
C ASN A 124 -5.61 -10.13 1.16
N LEU A 125 -4.64 -10.92 0.70
CA LEU A 125 -4.51 -12.34 1.07
C LEU A 125 -4.27 -12.48 2.58
N GLN A 126 -3.32 -11.71 3.12
CA GLN A 126 -3.00 -11.71 4.55
C GLN A 126 -4.16 -11.25 5.41
N LEU A 127 -4.87 -10.20 4.96
CA LEU A 127 -6.07 -9.71 5.62
C LEU A 127 -7.20 -10.75 5.60
N SER A 128 -7.37 -11.46 4.49
CA SER A 128 -8.34 -12.55 4.39
C SER A 128 -7.95 -13.73 5.28
N ALA A 129 -6.67 -14.11 5.31
CA ALA A 129 -6.19 -15.21 6.12
C ALA A 129 -6.31 -14.93 7.62
N ALA A 130 -6.00 -13.71 8.05
CA ALA A 130 -6.17 -13.28 9.44
C ALA A 130 -7.63 -13.40 9.90
N LYS A 131 -8.58 -13.02 9.03
CA LYS A 131 -10.02 -13.17 9.30
C LYS A 131 -10.43 -14.64 9.38
N THR A 132 -9.89 -15.50 8.53
CA THR A 132 -10.18 -16.94 8.55
C THR A 132 -9.62 -17.63 9.81
N LEU A 133 -8.45 -17.21 10.30
CA LEU A 133 -7.85 -17.71 11.56
C LEU A 133 -8.47 -17.13 12.83
N ASP A 134 -9.35 -16.12 12.71
CA ASP A 134 -9.82 -15.30 13.82
C ASP A 134 -8.69 -14.65 14.65
N VAL A 135 -7.63 -14.21 13.96
CA VAL A 135 -6.50 -13.50 14.57
C VAL A 135 -6.49 -12.03 14.16
N SER A 136 -5.75 -11.22 14.92
CA SER A 136 -5.62 -9.80 14.64
C SER A 136 -5.07 -9.54 13.24
N SER A 137 -5.88 -8.90 12.38
CA SER A 137 -5.47 -8.50 11.04
C SER A 137 -4.28 -7.54 11.04
N ASN A 138 -4.17 -6.69 12.08
CA ASN A 138 -3.06 -5.75 12.19
C ASN A 138 -1.73 -6.48 12.33
N TRP A 139 -1.67 -7.52 13.16
CA TRP A 139 -0.43 -8.28 13.38
C TRP A 139 -0.01 -9.04 12.13
N VAL A 140 -0.94 -9.75 11.47
CA VAL A 140 -0.62 -10.54 10.27
C VAL A 140 -0.20 -9.64 9.10
N VAL A 141 -0.91 -8.53 8.88
CA VAL A 141 -0.57 -7.57 7.81
C VAL A 141 0.74 -6.83 8.11
N ALA A 142 0.98 -6.46 9.37
CA ALA A 142 2.25 -5.85 9.78
C ALA A 142 3.42 -6.82 9.60
N SER A 143 3.26 -8.08 10.01
CA SER A 143 4.25 -9.15 9.80
C SER A 143 4.58 -9.34 8.32
N ASN A 144 3.58 -9.33 7.44
CA ASN A 144 3.80 -9.34 6.00
C ASN A 144 4.59 -8.12 5.51
N MET A 145 4.32 -6.93 6.04
CA MET A 145 5.07 -5.72 5.68
C MET A 145 6.54 -5.79 6.13
N VAL A 146 6.80 -6.29 7.34
CA VAL A 146 8.17 -6.54 7.82
C VAL A 146 8.89 -7.54 6.91
N GLY A 147 8.20 -8.63 6.54
CA GLY A 147 8.69 -9.61 5.58
C GLY A 147 9.00 -9.01 4.22
N ALA A 148 8.12 -8.17 3.69
CA ALA A 148 8.31 -7.47 2.42
C ALA A 148 9.60 -6.65 2.40
N THR A 149 9.82 -5.83 3.43
CA THR A 149 11.05 -5.04 3.55
C THR A 149 12.29 -5.93 3.66
N ALA A 150 12.21 -7.05 4.38
CA ALA A 150 13.31 -8.02 4.43
C ALA A 150 13.59 -8.65 3.06
N GLY A 151 12.54 -9.03 2.32
CA GLY A 151 12.65 -9.57 0.97
C GLY A 151 13.28 -8.59 -0.03
N LYS A 152 13.01 -7.29 0.11
CA LYS A 152 13.64 -6.26 -0.73
C LYS A 152 15.14 -6.13 -0.52
N MET A 153 15.66 -6.40 0.68
CA MET A 153 17.10 -6.33 0.92
C MET A 153 17.89 -7.40 0.15
N ILE A 154 17.22 -8.51 -0.20
CA ILE A 154 17.82 -9.63 -0.92
C ILE A 154 17.29 -9.78 -2.35
N SER A 155 16.37 -8.92 -2.78
CA SER A 155 15.81 -8.97 -4.13
C SER A 155 16.85 -8.56 -5.19
N PRO A 156 16.85 -9.19 -6.37
CA PRO A 156 17.80 -8.90 -7.45
C PRO A 156 17.63 -7.51 -8.07
#